data_AF-A0A8S1HXU3-F1
#
_entry.id   AF-A0A8S1HXU3-F1
#
_cell.length_a   1.000
_cell.length_b   1.000
_cell.length_c   1.000
_cell.angle_alpha   90.00
_cell.angle_beta   90.00
_cell.angle_gamma   90.00
#
_symmetry.space_group_name_H-M   'P 1'
#
loop_
_entity.id
_entity.type
_entity.pdbx_description
1 polymer ?
#
loop_
_entity_poly.entity_id
_entity_poly.type
_entity_poly.pdbx_seq_one_letter_code
_entity_poly.pdbx_strand_id
1 'polypeptide(L)'
;MLKERAKGYLAENDTAQCSEKSFQATKLALINYVKRLEKTSNIEIVPKHLENPWSYKIFNKLCRLIVKKSDRNQSKDIVAGWEAAYKFHVKGWTQNDLSVEDVRFLLPFVFRFIDIVDEELNLNNEMATYVRDNLFTINIDEIAAEIYEESNRGPPSTTIKARHDDGRTRPGTGNGPADHHPTPPSLFI
;
A
#
# COMPACT_ATOMS: atom_id res chain seq x y z
N MET A 1 -15.70 -12.39 2.91
CA MET A 1 -14.85 -13.35 3.65
C MET A 1 -13.57 -12.71 4.21
N LEU A 2 -12.81 -11.87 3.48
CA LEU A 2 -11.59 -11.23 4.01
C LEU A 2 -11.85 -9.99 4.91
N LYS A 3 -12.82 -9.11 4.56
CA LYS A 3 -13.23 -7.98 5.42
C LYS A 3 -13.63 -8.45 6.82
N GLU A 4 -14.44 -9.50 6.91
CA GLU A 4 -14.88 -10.07 8.19
C GLU A 4 -13.74 -10.71 8.98
N ARG A 5 -12.79 -11.38 8.31
CA ARG A 5 -11.58 -11.89 8.98
C ARG A 5 -10.74 -10.76 9.56
N ALA A 6 -10.56 -9.65 8.84
CA ALA A 6 -9.83 -8.49 9.35
C ALA A 6 -10.50 -7.92 10.62
N LYS A 7 -11.83 -7.80 10.64
CA LYS A 7 -12.57 -7.39 11.85
C LYS A 7 -12.35 -8.36 13.03
N GLY A 8 -12.32 -9.66 12.77
CA GLY A 8 -12.03 -10.69 13.78
C GLY A 8 -10.66 -10.47 14.43
N TYR A 9 -9.61 -10.28 13.62
CA TYR A 9 -8.28 -9.98 14.13
C TYR A 9 -8.21 -8.68 14.93
N LEU A 10 -8.93 -7.63 14.50
CA LEU A 10 -9.01 -6.39 15.29
C LEU A 10 -9.71 -6.61 16.64
N ALA A 11 -10.73 -7.46 16.72
CA ALA A 11 -11.40 -7.80 17.97
C ALA A 11 -10.47 -8.55 18.95
N GLU A 12 -9.48 -9.27 18.41
CA GLU A 12 -8.42 -9.95 19.16
C GLU A 12 -7.19 -9.05 19.41
N ASN A 13 -7.24 -7.77 19.01
CA ASN A 13 -6.12 -6.82 19.04
C ASN A 13 -4.89 -7.25 18.22
N ASP A 14 -5.05 -8.15 17.25
CA ASP A 14 -4.01 -8.53 16.29
C ASP A 14 -3.98 -7.51 15.13
N THR A 15 -3.22 -6.44 15.33
CA THR A 15 -3.10 -5.33 14.37
C THR A 15 -2.40 -5.75 13.09
N ALA A 16 -1.41 -6.65 13.17
CA ALA A 16 -0.66 -7.16 12.03
C ALA A 16 -1.56 -7.98 11.09
N GLN A 17 -2.29 -8.96 11.62
CA GLN A 17 -3.20 -9.78 10.80
C GLN A 17 -4.39 -8.96 10.30
N CYS A 18 -4.95 -8.07 11.11
CA CYS A 18 -6.00 -7.15 10.64
C CYS A 18 -5.51 -6.33 9.44
N SER A 19 -4.30 -5.75 9.55
CA SER A 19 -3.69 -4.95 8.48
C SER A 19 -3.48 -5.76 7.20
N GLU A 20 -2.88 -6.95 7.31
CA GLU A 20 -2.60 -7.79 6.14
C GLU A 20 -3.89 -8.29 5.48
N LYS A 21 -4.88 -8.78 6.25
CA LYS A 21 -6.15 -9.25 5.66
C LYS A 21 -6.93 -8.11 5.00
N SER A 22 -6.87 -6.92 5.56
CA SER A 22 -7.50 -5.73 4.97
C SER A 22 -6.82 -5.38 3.65
N PHE A 23 -5.48 -5.34 3.59
CA PHE A 23 -4.76 -5.06 2.35
C PHE A 23 -4.96 -6.15 1.28
N GLN A 24 -5.00 -7.43 1.67
CA GLN A 24 -5.34 -8.53 0.77
C GLN A 24 -6.76 -8.38 0.20
N ALA A 25 -7.74 -8.01 1.03
CA ALA A 25 -9.10 -7.75 0.58
C ALA A 25 -9.14 -6.63 -0.46
N THR A 26 -8.37 -5.55 -0.24
CA THR A 26 -8.25 -4.43 -1.17
C THR A 26 -7.69 -4.85 -2.53
N LYS A 27 -6.59 -5.61 -2.55
CA LYS A 27 -6.01 -6.13 -3.81
C LYS A 27 -7.02 -6.99 -4.57
N LEU A 28 -7.75 -7.84 -3.85
CA LEU A 28 -8.75 -8.72 -4.45
C LEU A 28 -9.92 -7.93 -5.05
N ALA A 29 -10.40 -6.89 -4.36
CA ALA A 29 -11.47 -6.01 -4.86
C ALA A 29 -11.05 -5.35 -6.17
N LEU A 30 -9.82 -4.81 -6.24
CA LEU A 30 -9.28 -4.19 -7.46
C LEU A 30 -9.11 -5.18 -8.62
N ILE A 31 -8.61 -6.39 -8.37
CA ILE A 31 -8.52 -7.45 -9.39
C ILE A 31 -9.93 -7.80 -9.90
N ASN A 32 -10.88 -7.97 -8.99
CA ASN A 32 -12.25 -8.32 -9.35
C ASN A 32 -12.94 -7.20 -10.11
N TYR A 33 -12.67 -5.94 -9.78
CA TYR A 33 -13.14 -4.79 -10.55
C TYR A 33 -12.70 -4.87 -12.00
N VAL A 34 -11.41 -5.10 -12.27
CA VAL A 34 -10.91 -5.25 -13.64
C VAL A 34 -11.57 -6.44 -14.34
N LYS A 35 -11.70 -7.60 -13.69
CA LYS A 35 -12.39 -8.76 -14.27
C LYS A 35 -13.87 -8.49 -14.59
N ARG A 36 -14.58 -7.77 -13.72
CA ARG A 36 -15.96 -7.33 -13.96
C ARG A 36 -16.02 -6.39 -15.15
N LEU A 37 -15.05 -5.49 -15.28
CA LEU A 37 -14.95 -4.54 -16.37
C LEU A 37 -14.71 -5.26 -17.71
N GLU A 38 -13.79 -6.23 -17.77
CA GLU A 38 -13.55 -7.10 -18.93
C GLU A 38 -14.80 -7.85 -19.34
N LYS A 39 -15.46 -8.51 -18.38
CA LYS A 39 -16.69 -9.27 -18.61
C LYS A 39 -17.83 -8.40 -19.15
N THR A 40 -18.00 -7.21 -18.59
CA THR A 40 -19.12 -6.32 -18.94
C THR A 40 -18.90 -5.65 -20.29
N SER A 41 -17.64 -5.31 -20.62
CA SER A 41 -17.29 -4.61 -21.86
C SER A 41 -16.92 -5.53 -23.02
N ASN A 42 -16.64 -6.81 -22.74
CA ASN A 42 -16.04 -7.75 -23.67
C ASN A 42 -14.70 -7.25 -24.26
N ILE A 43 -13.91 -6.55 -23.44
CA ILE A 43 -12.57 -6.04 -23.78
C ILE A 43 -11.56 -6.77 -22.89
N GLU A 44 -10.53 -7.37 -23.50
CA GLU A 44 -9.37 -7.88 -22.77
C GLU A 44 -8.54 -6.69 -22.27
N ILE A 45 -8.43 -6.54 -20.94
CA ILE A 45 -7.67 -5.49 -20.26
C ILE A 45 -6.33 -6.05 -19.79
N VAL A 46 -6.34 -7.29 -19.28
CA VAL A 46 -5.18 -7.95 -18.68
C VAL A 46 -4.66 -9.01 -19.64
N PRO A 47 -3.49 -8.80 -20.28
CA PRO A 47 -2.88 -9.84 -21.08
C PRO A 47 -2.59 -11.08 -20.24
N LYS A 48 -2.82 -12.27 -20.80
CA LYS A 48 -2.62 -13.56 -20.09
C LYS A 48 -1.27 -13.72 -19.39
N HIS A 49 -0.19 -13.19 -19.98
CA HIS A 49 1.16 -13.27 -19.40
C HIS A 49 1.38 -12.32 -18.20
N LEU A 50 0.41 -11.45 -17.91
CA LEU A 50 0.39 -10.52 -16.76
C LEU A 50 -0.71 -10.88 -15.75
N GLU A 51 -1.32 -12.06 -15.88
CA GLU A 51 -2.28 -12.57 -14.90
C GLU A 51 -1.57 -12.95 -13.59
N ASN A 52 -1.50 -12.00 -12.65
CA ASN A 52 -1.11 -12.19 -11.24
C ASN A 52 0.31 -12.76 -10.96
N PRO A 53 0.88 -12.46 -9.77
CA PRO A 53 0.47 -11.41 -8.85
C PRO A 53 0.88 -10.02 -9.35
N TRP A 54 -0.05 -9.07 -9.32
CA TRP A 54 0.27 -7.68 -9.64
C TRP A 54 1.10 -7.04 -8.53
N SER A 55 2.08 -6.23 -8.92
CA SER A 55 2.86 -5.43 -7.98
C SER A 55 2.02 -4.27 -7.43
N TYR A 56 2.45 -3.72 -6.29
CA TYR A 56 1.87 -2.49 -5.75
C TYR A 56 1.83 -1.35 -6.79
N LYS A 57 2.85 -1.23 -7.65
CA LYS A 57 2.90 -0.19 -8.68
C LYS A 57 1.72 -0.27 -9.65
N ILE A 58 1.32 -1.49 -10.03
CA ILE A 58 0.15 -1.71 -10.89
C ILE A 58 -1.14 -1.33 -10.17
N PHE A 59 -1.32 -1.73 -8.92
CA PHE A 59 -2.50 -1.33 -8.14
C PHE A 59 -2.57 0.18 -7.92
N ASN A 60 -1.45 0.82 -7.61
CA ASN A 60 -1.39 2.27 -7.45
C ASN A 60 -1.76 2.99 -8.76
N LYS A 61 -1.26 2.48 -9.89
CA LYS A 61 -1.63 3.01 -11.21
C LYS A 61 -3.12 2.83 -11.48
N LEU A 62 -3.69 1.65 -11.21
CA LEU A 62 -5.13 1.41 -11.33
C LEU A 62 -5.95 2.39 -10.50
N CYS A 63 -5.61 2.60 -9.22
CA CYS A 63 -6.29 3.57 -8.37
C CYS A 63 -6.26 4.98 -8.97
N ARG A 64 -5.10 5.42 -9.50
CA ARG A 64 -4.98 6.74 -10.17
C ARG A 64 -5.87 6.83 -11.42
N LEU A 65 -5.96 5.77 -12.22
CA LEU A 65 -6.84 5.73 -13.39
C LEU A 65 -8.32 5.83 -12.99
N ILE A 66 -8.72 5.09 -11.94
CA ILE A 66 -10.07 5.15 -11.39
C ILE A 66 -10.39 6.57 -10.90
N VAL A 67 -9.49 7.19 -10.12
CA VAL A 67 -9.68 8.57 -9.61
C VAL A 67 -9.87 9.57 -10.75
N LYS A 68 -9.09 9.48 -11.84
CA LYS A 68 -9.23 10.37 -13.01
C LYS A 68 -10.62 10.32 -13.67
N LYS A 69 -11.39 9.25 -13.45
CA LYS A 69 -12.73 9.02 -14.03
C LYS A 69 -13.86 9.01 -12.99
N SER A 70 -13.53 9.25 -11.71
CA SER A 70 -14.49 9.29 -10.61
C SER A 70 -14.95 10.72 -10.33
N ASP A 71 -16.12 10.90 -9.71
CA ASP A 71 -16.51 12.22 -9.22
C ASP A 71 -15.63 12.68 -8.04
N ARG A 72 -15.77 13.95 -7.65
CA ARG A 72 -14.91 14.57 -6.62
C ARG A 72 -15.02 13.88 -5.26
N ASN A 73 -16.20 13.42 -4.85
CA ASN A 73 -16.38 12.80 -3.53
C ASN A 73 -15.83 11.38 -3.55
N GLN A 74 -16.19 10.60 -4.57
CA GLN A 74 -15.69 9.25 -4.75
C GLN A 74 -14.15 9.23 -4.87
N SER A 75 -13.57 10.20 -5.57
CA SER A 75 -12.12 10.37 -5.68
C SER A 75 -11.42 10.53 -4.32
N LYS A 76 -12.01 11.29 -3.40
CA LYS A 76 -11.41 11.48 -2.05
C LYS A 76 -11.43 10.18 -1.26
N ASP A 77 -12.55 9.45 -1.29
CA ASP A 77 -12.68 8.18 -0.58
C ASP A 77 -11.72 7.13 -1.13
N ILE A 78 -11.54 7.08 -2.46
CA ILE A 78 -10.58 6.18 -3.11
C ILE A 78 -9.15 6.50 -2.68
N VAL A 79 -8.74 7.77 -2.72
CA VAL A 79 -7.38 8.17 -2.32
C VAL A 79 -7.14 7.84 -0.85
N ALA A 80 -8.05 8.26 0.05
CA ALA A 80 -7.90 8.03 1.48
C ALA A 80 -7.87 6.53 1.82
N GLY A 81 -8.75 5.73 1.23
CA GLY A 81 -8.79 4.29 1.50
C GLY A 81 -7.61 3.53 0.89
N TRP A 82 -7.11 3.94 -0.27
CA TRP A 82 -5.90 3.36 -0.86
C TRP A 82 -4.65 3.69 -0.03
N GLU A 83 -4.50 4.94 0.41
CA GLU A 83 -3.40 5.36 1.30
C GLU A 83 -3.44 4.60 2.63
N ALA A 84 -4.63 4.45 3.23
CA ALA A 84 -4.81 3.67 4.45
C ALA A 84 -4.46 2.18 4.23
N ALA A 85 -4.90 1.58 3.11
CA ALA A 85 -4.60 0.19 2.79
C ALA A 85 -3.10 -0.03 2.56
N TYR A 86 -2.42 0.92 1.89
CA TYR A 86 -0.98 0.85 1.71
C TYR A 86 -0.23 1.05 3.04
N LYS A 87 -0.71 1.94 3.92
CA LYS A 87 -0.18 2.08 5.28
C LYS A 87 -0.33 0.78 6.07
N PHE A 88 -1.44 0.06 5.94
CA PHE A 88 -1.59 -1.27 6.53
C PHE A 88 -0.56 -2.28 6.01
N HIS A 89 -0.25 -2.27 4.72
CA HIS A 89 0.79 -3.15 4.18
C HIS A 89 2.18 -2.83 4.73
N VAL A 90 2.58 -1.55 4.68
CA VAL A 90 3.94 -1.13 5.05
C VAL A 90 4.10 -1.05 6.57
N LYS A 91 3.27 -0.25 7.23
CA LYS A 91 3.37 -0.01 8.67
C LYS A 91 2.74 -1.13 9.49
N GLY A 92 1.58 -1.63 9.08
CA GLY A 92 0.84 -2.64 9.84
C GLY A 92 1.44 -4.04 9.75
N TRP A 93 1.67 -4.54 8.52
CA TRP A 93 2.17 -5.89 8.32
C TRP A 93 3.70 -5.96 8.30
N THR A 94 4.34 -5.18 7.43
CA THR A 94 5.78 -5.32 7.18
C THR A 94 6.63 -4.83 8.35
N GLN A 95 6.21 -3.75 9.01
CA GLN A 95 6.95 -3.13 10.13
C GLN A 95 6.32 -3.43 11.50
N ASN A 96 5.08 -3.91 11.55
CA ASN A 96 4.33 -4.14 12.78
C ASN A 96 4.33 -2.93 13.75
N ASP A 97 4.10 -1.76 13.20
CA ASP A 97 4.30 -0.43 13.81
C ASP A 97 2.97 0.32 14.00
N LEU A 98 1.82 -0.35 13.85
CA LEU A 98 0.50 0.26 14.06
C LEU A 98 -0.13 -0.20 15.38
N SER A 99 -0.60 0.76 16.17
CA SER A 99 -1.39 0.51 17.37
C SER A 99 -2.80 0.05 17.02
N VAL A 100 -3.52 -0.48 18.02
CA VAL A 100 -4.93 -0.87 17.87
C VAL A 100 -5.78 0.36 17.50
N GLU A 101 -5.49 1.52 18.08
CA GLU A 101 -6.15 2.79 17.81
C GLU A 101 -5.91 3.25 16.37
N ASP A 102 -4.68 3.15 15.87
CA ASP A 102 -4.34 3.46 14.48
C ASP A 102 -5.15 2.58 13.51
N VAL A 103 -5.17 1.27 13.76
CA VAL A 103 -5.91 0.32 12.92
C VAL A 103 -7.40 0.60 12.99
N ARG A 104 -7.96 0.81 14.19
CA ARG A 104 -9.39 1.10 14.38
C ARG A 104 -9.80 2.40 13.68
N PHE A 105 -8.93 3.41 13.66
CA PHE A 105 -9.17 4.67 12.96
C PHE A 105 -9.11 4.51 11.43
N LEU A 106 -8.12 3.76 10.92
CA LEU A 106 -7.87 3.65 9.47
C LEU A 106 -8.77 2.63 8.76
N LEU A 107 -9.19 1.57 9.46
CA LEU A 107 -9.94 0.45 8.88
C LEU A 107 -11.24 0.86 8.16
N PRO A 108 -12.05 1.81 8.68
CA PRO A 108 -13.24 2.28 7.97
C PRO A 108 -12.95 2.85 6.59
N PHE A 109 -11.84 3.57 6.40
CA PHE A 109 -11.45 4.11 5.09
C PHE A 109 -11.11 3.00 4.10
N VAL A 110 -10.39 1.97 4.56
CA VAL A 110 -10.07 0.78 3.73
C VAL A 110 -11.34 0.05 3.32
N PHE A 111 -12.28 -0.13 4.25
CA PHE A 111 -13.53 -0.82 3.95
C PHE A 111 -14.45 -0.02 3.02
N ARG A 112 -14.54 1.30 3.21
CA ARG A 112 -15.27 2.18 2.29
C ARG A 112 -14.69 2.12 0.88
N PHE A 113 -13.36 2.12 0.76
CA PHE A 113 -12.71 1.97 -0.54
C PHE A 113 -13.04 0.63 -1.21
N ILE A 114 -13.03 -0.48 -0.47
CA ILE A 114 -13.43 -1.77 -1.01
C ILE A 114 -14.89 -1.72 -1.51
N ASP A 115 -15.80 -1.13 -0.74
CA ASP A 115 -17.22 -1.03 -1.12
C ASP A 115 -17.41 -0.20 -2.39
N ILE A 116 -16.70 0.93 -2.51
CA ILE A 116 -16.69 1.74 -3.74
C ILE A 116 -16.24 0.89 -4.94
N VAL A 117 -15.11 0.19 -4.80
CA VAL A 117 -14.52 -0.62 -5.87
C VAL A 117 -15.42 -1.79 -6.28
N ASP A 118 -16.12 -2.39 -5.32
CA ASP A 118 -16.98 -3.54 -5.56
C ASP A 118 -18.34 -3.18 -6.14
N GLU A 119 -18.93 -2.07 -5.74
CA GLU A 119 -20.36 -1.81 -5.96
C GLU A 119 -20.65 -0.48 -6.68
N GLU A 120 -19.77 0.51 -6.60
CA GLU A 120 -20.09 1.88 -7.03
C GLU A 120 -19.31 2.37 -8.25
N LEU A 121 -18.19 1.71 -8.59
CA LEU A 121 -17.42 2.10 -9.76
C LEU A 121 -18.14 1.75 -11.06
N ASN A 122 -18.04 2.66 -12.03
CA ASN A 122 -18.60 2.47 -13.37
C ASN A 122 -18.00 1.24 -14.07
N LEU A 123 -18.88 0.41 -14.64
CA LEU A 123 -18.56 -0.76 -15.45
C LEU A 123 -19.06 -0.54 -16.89
N ASN A 124 -18.36 0.31 -17.65
CA ASN A 124 -18.73 0.64 -19.02
C ASN A 124 -17.54 0.52 -19.99
N ASN A 125 -17.84 0.56 -21.29
CA ASN A 125 -16.83 0.41 -22.35
C ASN A 125 -15.77 1.52 -22.34
N GLU A 126 -16.15 2.75 -21.96
CA GLU A 126 -15.21 3.87 -21.89
C GLU A 126 -14.14 3.60 -20.82
N MET A 127 -14.57 3.21 -19.62
CA MET A 127 -13.66 2.89 -18.52
C MET A 127 -12.81 1.66 -18.84
N ALA A 128 -13.39 0.63 -19.46
CA ALA A 128 -12.65 -0.56 -19.88
C ALA A 128 -11.54 -0.23 -20.88
N THR A 129 -11.86 0.55 -21.91
CA THR A 129 -10.90 1.01 -22.92
C THR A 129 -9.80 1.85 -22.27
N TYR A 130 -10.20 2.79 -21.40
CA TYR A 130 -9.25 3.64 -20.68
C TYR A 130 -8.29 2.84 -19.80
N VAL A 131 -8.78 1.85 -19.05
CA VAL A 131 -7.93 1.00 -18.22
C VAL A 131 -7.03 0.12 -19.08
N ARG A 132 -7.52 -0.52 -20.13
CA ARG A 132 -6.70 -1.32 -21.07
C ARG A 132 -5.52 -0.53 -21.62
N ASP A 133 -5.78 0.68 -22.10
CA ASP A 133 -4.78 1.49 -22.79
C ASP A 133 -3.71 2.05 -21.83
N ASN A 134 -4.00 2.07 -20.53
CA ASN A 134 -3.15 2.76 -19.55
C ASN A 134 -2.58 1.87 -18.44
N LEU A 135 -3.20 0.74 -18.08
CA LEU A 135 -2.82 0.00 -16.86
C LEU A 135 -1.44 -0.67 -16.96
N PHE A 136 -1.16 -1.33 -18.09
CA PHE A 136 0.11 -2.06 -18.30
C PHE A 136 1.07 -1.36 -19.26
N THR A 137 0.72 -0.17 -19.75
CA THR A 137 1.61 0.62 -20.60
C THR A 137 2.66 1.33 -19.77
N ILE A 138 3.91 1.33 -20.25
CA ILE A 138 4.97 2.16 -19.70
C ILE A 138 4.77 3.56 -20.27
N ASN A 139 4.34 4.49 -19.44
CA ASN A 139 4.24 5.89 -19.84
C ASN A 139 5.54 6.60 -19.39
N ILE A 140 6.44 6.84 -20.36
CA ILE A 140 7.76 7.45 -20.13
C ILE A 140 7.61 8.85 -19.54
N ASP A 141 6.58 9.60 -19.94
CA ASP A 141 6.35 10.95 -19.43
C ASP A 141 5.85 10.93 -17.98
N GLU A 142 5.02 9.96 -17.60
CA GLU A 142 4.65 9.74 -16.19
C GLU A 142 5.87 9.36 -15.34
N ILE A 143 6.79 8.55 -15.86
CA ILE A 143 8.04 8.21 -15.18
C ILE A 143 8.90 9.47 -15.01
N ALA A 144 9.04 10.29 -16.05
CA ALA A 144 9.80 11.52 -15.99
C ALA A 144 9.21 12.52 -14.98
N ALA A 145 7.88 12.64 -14.92
CA ALA A 145 7.18 13.47 -13.94
C ALA A 145 7.37 12.96 -12.50
N GLU A 146 7.27 11.64 -12.27
CA GLU A 146 7.53 11.04 -10.95
C GLU A 146 8.97 11.28 -10.48
N ILE A 147 9.96 11.10 -11.36
CA ILE A 147 11.37 11.40 -11.06
C ILE A 147 11.54 12.89 -10.71
N TYR A 148 10.88 13.77 -11.46
CA TYR A 148 10.93 15.21 -11.19
C TYR A 148 10.32 15.57 -9.83
N GLU A 149 9.16 15.02 -9.50
CA GLU A 149 8.52 15.22 -8.19
C GLU A 149 9.35 14.65 -7.03
N GLU A 150 9.92 13.45 -7.18
CA GLU A 150 10.82 12.85 -6.18
C GLU A 150 12.08 13.68 -5.97
N SER A 151 12.66 14.23 -7.05
CA SER A 151 13.83 15.12 -6.97
C SER A 151 13.53 16.43 -6.22
N ASN A 152 12.28 16.91 -6.29
CA ASN A 152 11.83 18.13 -5.65
C ASN A 152 11.35 17.92 -4.19
N ARG A 153 11.15 16.68 -3.73
CA ARG A 153 10.75 16.39 -2.34
C ARG A 153 11.89 16.57 -1.32
N GLY A 154 13.11 16.85 -1.78
CA GLY A 154 14.28 17.07 -0.94
C GLY A 154 14.76 15.80 -0.22
N PRO A 155 16.05 15.69 0.11
CA PRO A 155 16.54 14.57 0.89
C PRO A 155 15.87 14.56 2.28
N PRO A 156 15.57 13.38 2.86
CA PRO A 156 15.08 13.29 4.22
C PRO A 156 16.07 14.01 5.14
N SER A 157 15.58 14.98 5.92
CA SER A 157 16.39 15.74 6.86
C SER A 157 16.99 14.78 7.90
N THR A 158 18.22 14.34 7.66
CA THR A 158 19.08 13.77 8.67
C THR A 158 19.49 14.90 9.61
N THR A 159 18.62 15.21 10.58
CA THR A 159 19.03 15.96 11.76
C THR A 159 19.98 15.06 12.55
N ILE A 160 21.26 15.07 12.17
CA ILE A 160 22.33 14.59 13.02
C ILE A 160 22.35 15.57 14.20
N LYS A 161 21.80 15.16 15.34
CA LYS A 161 22.05 15.85 16.61
C LYS A 161 23.55 15.76 16.88
N ALA A 162 24.29 16.81 16.52
CA ALA A 162 25.61 17.05 17.04
C ALA A 162 25.47 17.10 18.57
N ARG A 163 25.93 16.04 19.24
CA ARG A 163 26.11 16.08 20.69
C ARG A 163 27.20 17.11 20.96
N HIS A 164 26.78 18.20 21.60
CA HIS A 164 27.66 19.11 22.31
C HIS A 164 28.41 18.28 23.35
N ASP A 165 29.72 18.11 23.16
CA ASP A 165 30.62 17.47 24.11
C ASP A 165 31.22 18.57 24.98
N ASP A 166 30.66 18.77 26.17
CA ASP A 166 31.24 19.60 27.23
C ASP A 166 31.93 18.67 28.24
N GLY A 167 33.25 18.84 28.35
CA GLY A 167 34.14 17.84 28.92
C GLY A 167 34.19 17.76 30.45
N ARG A 168 34.73 16.63 30.93
CA ARG A 168 35.86 16.51 31.88
C ARG A 168 36.03 15.08 32.44
N THR A 169 37.26 14.55 32.28
CA THR A 169 38.04 13.64 33.20
C THR A 169 37.43 12.29 33.61
N ARG A 170 38.10 11.13 33.74
CA ARG A 170 39.52 10.67 33.72
C ARG A 170 39.49 9.09 33.68
N PRO A 171 40.62 8.35 33.76
CA PRO A 171 40.85 7.10 33.04
C PRO A 171 40.52 5.81 33.83
N GLY A 172 40.28 4.71 33.11
CA GLY A 172 40.11 3.38 33.69
C GLY A 172 40.37 2.27 32.67
N THR A 173 41.35 1.44 32.99
CA THR A 173 41.88 0.25 32.30
C THR A 173 40.91 -0.92 32.19
N GLY A 174 41.07 -1.78 31.16
CA GLY A 174 40.95 -3.24 31.34
C GLY A 174 40.02 -4.03 30.40
N ASN A 175 40.65 -4.76 29.48
CA ASN A 175 40.39 -6.15 29.01
C ASN A 175 38.95 -6.72 28.90
N GLY A 176 38.63 -7.27 27.72
CA GLY A 176 37.84 -8.52 27.61
C GLY A 176 36.96 -8.64 26.36
N PRO A 177 36.85 -9.82 25.70
CA PRO A 177 36.52 -9.93 24.27
C PRO A 177 35.07 -10.35 23.96
N ALA A 178 34.77 -10.27 22.64
CA ALA A 178 33.79 -10.99 21.81
C ALA A 178 32.54 -11.62 22.47
N ASP A 179 31.36 -11.34 21.92
CA ASP A 179 30.52 -12.40 21.34
C ASP A 179 29.23 -11.92 20.64
N HIS A 180 28.98 -12.60 19.52
CA HIS A 180 27.70 -13.02 18.93
C HIS A 180 26.60 -12.01 18.58
N HIS A 181 26.53 -11.70 17.27
CA HIS A 181 25.30 -11.44 16.54
C HIS A 181 24.40 -12.69 16.50
N PRO A 182 23.09 -12.58 16.74
CA PRO A 182 22.11 -13.53 16.23
C PRO A 182 21.53 -13.06 14.89
N THR A 183 21.67 -13.91 13.88
CA THR A 183 20.93 -13.88 12.61
C THR A 183 19.45 -14.20 12.85
N PRO A 184 18.50 -13.54 12.14
CA PRO A 184 17.11 -13.95 12.14
C PRO A 184 16.88 -15.19 11.24
N PRO A 185 16.00 -16.13 11.62
CA PRO A 185 15.70 -17.29 10.79
C PRO A 185 14.79 -16.93 9.61
N SER A 186 15.25 -17.30 8.41
CA SER A 186 14.43 -17.47 7.21
C SER A 186 13.44 -18.63 7.39
N LEU A 187 12.17 -18.41 7.12
CA LEU A 187 11.21 -19.50 6.84
C LEU A 187 10.20 -19.05 5.78
N PHE A 188 10.49 -19.46 4.54
CA PHE A 188 9.49 -19.83 3.54
C PHE A 188 9.11 -21.29 3.81
N ILE A 189 7.80 -21.60 3.82
CA ILE A 189 7.05 -22.51 2.92
C ILE A 189 5.57 -22.20 3.15
#